data_AF-A0AAW9J3J2-F1
#
_entry.id   AF-A0AAW9J3J2-F1
#
_cell.length_a   1.000
_cell.length_b   1.000
_cell.length_c   1.000
_cell.angle_alpha   90.00
_cell.angle_beta   90.00
_cell.angle_gamma   90.00
#
_symmetry.space_group_name_H-M   'P 1'
#
loop_
_entity.id
_entity.type
_entity.pdbx_description
1 polymer ?
#
loop_
_entity_poly.entity_id
_entity_poly.type
_entity_poly.pdbx_seq_one_letter_code
_entity_poly.pdbx_strand_id
1 'polypeptide(L)'
;MIKIGQYNVLEVKREKECGFYLGDEDKIDVLLPKSATEDKNIQIGDKVEVFVYRDSKDRPIATFKKPLVTVGDVAYLKVVFQTEFGAFVDFGLDRDIFVPIKEQIFKLQVGSKYLFFVYLDKTGRLA
;
A
#
# COMPACT_ATOMS: atom_id res chain seq x y z
N MET A 1 15.54 7.51 2.44
CA MET A 1 14.21 7.87 3.04
C MET A 1 13.11 7.08 2.36
N ILE A 2 12.29 6.36 3.15
CA ILE A 2 11.24 5.46 2.65
C ILE A 2 10.03 6.25 2.15
N LYS A 3 9.59 5.98 0.92
CA LYS A 3 8.46 6.64 0.26
C LYS A 3 7.20 5.76 0.30
N ILE A 4 6.16 6.23 0.99
CA ILE A 4 4.86 5.56 1.03
C ILE A 4 4.16 5.71 -0.34
N GLY A 5 3.46 4.67 -0.77
CA GLY A 5 2.74 4.64 -2.04
C GLY A 5 3.66 4.48 -3.26
N GLN A 6 4.91 4.08 -3.05
CA GLN A 6 5.92 3.89 -4.09
C GLN A 6 6.77 2.63 -3.82
N TYR A 7 7.49 2.20 -4.85
CA TYR A 7 8.51 1.17 -4.72
C TYR A 7 9.77 1.73 -4.06
N ASN A 8 10.35 0.93 -3.17
CA ASN A 8 11.59 1.23 -2.46
C ASN A 8 12.50 0.00 -2.54
N VAL A 9 13.80 0.23 -2.74
CA VAL A 9 14.82 -0.81 -2.59
C VAL A 9 15.36 -0.71 -1.17
N LEU A 10 15.06 -1.72 -0.34
CA LEU A 10 15.37 -1.72 1.08
C LEU A 10 16.19 -2.93 1.47
N GLU A 11 17.07 -2.78 2.46
CA GLU A 11 17.89 -3.87 2.96
C GLU A 11 17.17 -4.61 4.10
N VAL A 12 17.21 -5.94 4.07
CA VAL A 12 16.70 -6.79 5.14
C VAL A 12 17.64 -6.70 6.35
N LYS A 13 17.22 -5.98 7.39
CA LYS A 13 18.06 -5.73 8.57
C LYS A 13 17.95 -6.83 9.63
N ARG A 14 16.76 -7.40 9.81
CA ARG A 14 16.49 -8.46 10.79
C ARG A 14 15.23 -9.24 10.47
N GLU A 15 15.17 -10.46 10.99
CA GLU A 15 14.00 -11.34 10.96
C GLU A 15 13.37 -11.45 12.35
N LYS A 16 12.04 -11.50 12.41
CA LYS A 16 11.23 -11.81 13.60
C LYS A 16 10.10 -12.75 13.21
N GLU A 17 9.37 -13.27 14.20
CA GLU A 17 8.21 -14.16 13.97
C GLU A 17 7.14 -13.55 13.04
N CYS A 18 6.95 -12.22 13.11
CA CYS A 18 5.98 -11.51 12.27
C CYS A 18 6.46 -11.22 10.83
N GLY A 19 7.74 -11.45 10.53
CA GLY A 19 8.34 -11.15 9.23
C GLY A 19 9.67 -10.41 9.34
N PHE A 20 10.04 -9.74 8.25
CA PHE A 20 11.33 -9.07 8.12
C PHE A 20 11.20 -7.57 8.32
N TYR A 21 12.19 -6.96 8.96
CA TYR A 21 12.28 -5.50 9.04
C TYR A 21 13.26 -5.01 7.99
N LEU A 22 12.76 -4.16 7.10
CA LEU A 22 13.51 -3.59 5.99
C LEU A 22 13.81 -2.13 6.30
N GLY A 23 15.04 -1.70 6.03
CA GLY A 23 15.48 -0.35 6.32
C GLY A 23 16.40 0.21 5.25
N ASP A 24 16.45 1.53 5.20
CA ASP A 24 17.51 2.31 4.57
C ASP A 24 18.51 2.74 5.67
N GLU A 25 19.65 3.34 5.31
CA GLU A 25 20.71 3.76 6.25
C GLU A 25 20.19 4.64 7.41
N ASP A 26 19.04 5.30 7.23
CA ASP A 26 18.38 6.22 8.17
C ASP A 26 17.17 5.61 8.91
N LYS A 27 17.45 4.73 9.87
CA LYS A 27 16.69 4.37 11.11
C LYS A 27 15.20 3.95 11.07
N ILE A 28 14.40 4.26 10.07
CA ILE A 28 12.99 3.84 10.03
C ILE A 28 12.90 2.49 9.33
N ASP A 29 12.60 1.45 10.11
CA ASP A 29 12.34 0.13 9.55
C ASP A 29 10.85 -0.05 9.23
N VAL A 30 10.56 -0.63 8.07
CA VAL A 30 9.22 -1.08 7.68
C VAL A 30 9.11 -2.58 7.80
N LEU A 31 7.95 -3.07 8.25
CA LEU A 31 7.68 -4.50 8.34
C LEU A 31 7.30 -5.04 6.97
N LEU A 32 8.01 -6.04 6.49
CA LEU A 32 7.60 -6.97 5.44
C LEU A 32 6.96 -8.19 6.14
N PRO A 33 5.62 -8.31 6.16
CA PRO A 33 4.95 -9.39 6.87
C PRO A 33 5.33 -10.75 6.30
N LYS A 34 5.41 -11.78 7.15
CA LYS A 34 5.72 -13.16 6.71
C LYS A 34 4.75 -13.69 5.64
N SER A 35 3.49 -13.27 5.68
CA SER A 35 2.49 -13.62 4.65
C SER A 35 2.80 -13.02 3.26
N ALA A 36 3.66 -12.00 3.18
CA ALA A 36 4.10 -11.44 1.91
C ALA A 36 5.34 -12.16 1.36
N THR A 37 5.92 -13.13 2.08
CA THR A 37 7.19 -13.79 1.72
C THR A 37 7.06 -15.27 1.41
N GLU A 38 5.84 -15.82 1.33
CA GLU A 38 5.59 -17.27 1.23
C GLU A 38 6.32 -17.94 0.06
N ASP A 39 6.49 -17.23 -1.06
CA ASP A 39 7.17 -17.72 -2.27
C ASP A 39 8.57 -17.11 -2.49
N LYS A 40 9.19 -16.54 -1.45
CA LYS A 40 10.47 -15.83 -1.55
C LYS A 40 11.46 -16.35 -0.52
N ASN A 41 12.65 -16.70 -0.98
CA ASN A 41 13.78 -16.90 -0.09
C ASN A 41 14.44 -15.54 0.19
N ILE A 42 14.35 -15.07 1.43
CA ILE A 42 14.82 -13.76 1.86
C ILE A 42 15.77 -13.96 3.02
N GLN A 43 16.93 -13.33 2.96
CA GLN A 43 17.95 -13.42 3.97
C GLN A 43 18.32 -12.03 4.50
N ILE A 44 18.84 -12.00 5.72
CA ILE A 44 19.38 -10.77 6.30
C ILE A 44 20.56 -10.31 5.44
N GLY A 45 20.58 -9.02 5.10
CA GLY A 45 21.55 -8.40 4.20
C GLY A 45 21.07 -8.26 2.75
N ASP A 46 20.00 -8.94 2.35
CA ASP A 46 19.45 -8.81 0.99
C ASP A 46 18.88 -7.41 0.75
N LYS A 47 19.08 -6.89 -0.46
CA LYS A 47 18.38 -5.69 -0.94
C LYS A 47 17.20 -6.12 -1.81
N VAL A 48 16.00 -5.73 -1.40
CA VAL A 48 14.75 -6.14 -2.06
C VAL A 48 13.95 -4.92 -2.50
N GLU A 49 13.36 -5.01 -3.69
CA GLU A 49 12.39 -4.01 -4.17
C GLU A 49 10.98 -4.36 -3.66
N VAL A 50 10.38 -3.45 -2.91
CA VAL A 50 9.07 -3.64 -2.26
C VAL A 50 8.21 -2.40 -2.41
N PHE A 51 6.90 -2.58 -2.48
CA PHE A 51 5.95 -1.49 -2.39
C PHE A 51 5.66 -1.19 -0.91
N VAL A 52 5.77 0.08 -0.51
CA VAL A 52 5.51 0.50 0.88
C VAL A 52 4.16 1.21 0.97
N TYR A 53 3.28 0.76 1.85
CA TYR A 53 1.97 1.36 2.11
C TYR A 53 1.62 1.29 3.59
N ARG A 54 0.39 1.63 3.97
CA ARG A 54 -0.07 1.55 5.36
C ARG A 54 -1.09 0.45 5.56
N ASP A 55 -0.91 -0.33 6.62
CA ASP A 55 -1.86 -1.35 7.05
C ASP A 55 -3.14 -0.75 7.66
N SER A 56 -4.04 -1.61 8.16
CA SER A 56 -5.28 -1.21 8.83
C SER A 56 -5.07 -0.50 10.18
N LYS A 57 -3.87 -0.59 10.76
CA LYS A 57 -3.47 0.10 12.00
C LYS A 57 -2.65 1.37 11.71
N ASP A 58 -2.65 1.83 10.46
CA ASP A 58 -1.96 3.02 9.99
C ASP A 58 -0.42 2.94 10.12
N ARG A 59 0.13 1.72 10.17
CA ARG A 59 1.57 1.48 10.26
C ARG A 59 2.16 1.26 8.87
N PRO A 60 3.33 1.83 8.56
CA PRO A 60 4.06 1.53 7.33
C PRO A 60 4.43 0.04 7.25
N ILE A 61 4.06 -0.60 6.14
CA ILE A 61 4.38 -1.98 5.81
C ILE A 61 4.85 -2.09 4.36
N ALA A 62 5.68 -3.09 4.10
CA ALA A 62 6.20 -3.44 2.79
C ALA A 62 5.51 -4.70 2.25
N THR A 63 5.42 -4.81 0.92
CA THR A 63 4.90 -6.01 0.25
C THR A 63 5.56 -6.20 -1.11
N PHE A 64 5.66 -7.46 -1.56
CA PHE A 64 6.00 -7.80 -2.95
C PHE A 64 4.78 -7.82 -3.88
N LYS A 65 3.56 -7.75 -3.32
CA LYS A 65 2.35 -7.64 -4.12
C LYS A 65 2.42 -6.34 -4.93
N LYS A 66 2.03 -6.43 -6.20
CA LYS A 66 2.00 -5.28 -7.11
C LYS A 66 0.64 -4.59 -6.99
N PRO A 67 0.56 -3.33 -6.55
CA PRO A 67 -0.68 -2.60 -6.61
C PRO A 67 -1.06 -2.33 -8.08
N LEU A 68 -2.33 -2.02 -8.31
CA LEU A 68 -2.87 -1.64 -9.61
C LEU A 68 -2.48 -0.20 -10.01
N VAL A 69 -2.01 0.60 -9.05
CA VAL A 69 -1.63 2.00 -9.23
C VAL A 69 -0.64 2.44 -8.16
N THR A 70 0.23 3.38 -8.51
CA THR A 70 1.19 4.03 -7.60
C THR A 70 0.82 5.49 -7.36
N VAL A 71 1.34 6.07 -6.27
CA VAL A 71 1.10 7.49 -5.96
C VAL A 71 1.63 8.38 -7.08
N GLY A 72 0.78 9.26 -7.60
CA GLY A 72 1.07 10.14 -8.72
C GLY A 72 0.54 9.65 -10.07
N ASP A 73 -0.08 8.47 -10.10
CA ASP A 73 -0.60 7.86 -11.33
C ASP A 73 -2.13 7.73 -11.33
N VAL A 74 -2.66 7.42 -12.51
CA VAL A 74 -4.08 7.17 -12.74
C VAL A 74 -4.34 5.71 -13.12
N ALA A 75 -5.43 5.13 -12.62
CA ALA A 75 -5.85 3.79 -13.00
C ALA A 75 -7.37 3.59 -12.90
N TYR A 76 -7.87 2.61 -13.65
CA TYR A 76 -9.25 2.14 -13.48
C TYR A 76 -9.33 1.18 -12.29
N LEU A 77 -9.89 1.64 -11.18
CA LEU A 77 -10.06 0.84 -9.95
C LEU A 77 -11.52 0.42 -9.77
N LYS A 78 -11.71 -0.79 -9.24
CA LYS A 78 -13.04 -1.34 -8.98
C LYS A 78 -13.56 -0.86 -7.64
N VAL A 79 -14.78 -0.37 -7.60
CA VAL A 79 -15.49 -0.06 -6.35
C VAL A 79 -15.91 -1.38 -5.72
N VAL A 80 -15.41 -1.67 -4.53
CA VAL A 80 -15.67 -2.95 -3.83
C VAL A 80 -16.65 -2.81 -2.68
N PHE A 81 -16.76 -1.62 -2.09
CA PHE A 81 -17.67 -1.38 -0.98
C PHE A 81 -18.14 0.08 -0.90
N GLN A 82 -19.30 0.31 -0.29
CA GLN A 82 -19.86 1.65 -0.06
C GLN A 82 -20.34 1.80 1.39
N THR A 83 -20.18 3.01 1.90
CA THR A 83 -20.67 3.43 3.21
C THR A 83 -21.38 4.77 3.09
N GLU A 84 -22.00 5.23 4.18
CA GLU A 84 -22.56 6.58 4.28
C GLU A 84 -21.52 7.71 4.21
N PHE A 85 -20.23 7.39 4.33
CA PHE A 85 -19.14 8.37 4.33
C PHE A 85 -18.32 8.38 3.03
N GLY A 86 -18.47 7.36 2.19
CA GLY A 86 -17.67 7.21 0.97
C GLY A 86 -17.73 5.83 0.35
N ALA A 87 -16.73 5.53 -0.47
CA ALA A 87 -16.58 4.24 -1.13
C ALA A 87 -15.17 3.69 -0.91
N PHE A 88 -15.01 2.39 -1.09
CA PHE A 88 -13.72 1.73 -1.09
C PHE A 88 -13.43 1.18 -2.48
N VAL A 89 -12.21 1.42 -2.96
CA VAL A 89 -11.75 0.96 -4.26
C VAL A 89 -10.56 0.02 -4.11
N ASP A 90 -10.64 -1.11 -4.81
CA ASP A 90 -9.61 -2.13 -4.84
C ASP A 90 -8.44 -1.65 -5.69
N PHE A 91 -7.26 -1.60 -5.06
CA PHE A 91 -6.00 -1.25 -5.70
C PHE A 91 -4.99 -2.41 -5.71
N GLY A 92 -5.43 -3.65 -5.45
CA GLY A 92 -4.63 -4.87 -5.60
C GLY A 92 -3.85 -5.28 -4.35
N LEU A 93 -4.01 -4.59 -3.21
CA LEU A 93 -3.35 -4.94 -1.95
C LEU A 93 -4.37 -5.36 -0.88
N ASP A 94 -3.88 -5.75 0.30
CA ASP A 94 -4.71 -6.27 1.40
C ASP A 94 -5.67 -5.24 2.03
N ARG A 95 -5.61 -3.99 1.57
CA ARG A 95 -6.48 -2.90 1.99
C ARG A 95 -7.02 -2.21 0.74
N ASP A 96 -8.22 -1.66 0.83
CA ASP A 96 -8.79 -0.79 -0.18
C ASP A 96 -8.49 0.69 0.09
N ILE A 97 -8.44 1.51 -0.98
CA ILE A 97 -8.34 2.97 -0.86
C ILE A 97 -9.73 3.53 -0.56
N PHE A 98 -9.82 4.39 0.44
CA PHE A 98 -11.07 5.05 0.80
C PHE A 98 -11.23 6.34 0.01
N VAL A 99 -12.36 6.47 -0.69
CA VAL A 99 -12.75 7.64 -1.47
C VAL A 99 -13.88 8.38 -0.74
N PRO A 100 -13.59 9.49 -0.03
CA PRO A 100 -14.60 10.26 0.69
C PRO A 100 -15.67 10.84 -0.24
N ILE A 101 -16.91 11.02 0.25
CA ILE A 101 -17.99 11.62 -0.55
C ILE A 101 -17.60 12.96 -1.18
N LYS A 102 -16.85 13.80 -0.45
CA LYS A 102 -16.39 15.11 -0.94
C LYS A 102 -15.50 15.04 -2.18
N GLU A 103 -14.86 13.90 -2.45
CA GLU A 103 -14.00 13.68 -3.63
C GLU A 103 -14.77 12.99 -4.77
N GLN A 104 -16.05 12.62 -4.56
CA GLN A 104 -16.88 11.95 -5.55
C GLN A 104 -17.73 12.97 -6.33
N ILE A 105 -17.49 13.06 -7.64
CA ILE A 105 -18.25 13.93 -8.54
C ILE A 105 -19.67 13.37 -8.79
N PHE A 106 -19.83 12.07 -8.65
CA PHE A 106 -21.08 11.35 -8.81
C PHE A 106 -21.09 10.13 -7.89
N LYS A 107 -22.28 9.58 -7.64
CA LYS A 107 -22.41 8.35 -6.84
C LYS A 107 -21.70 7.20 -7.56
N LEU A 108 -20.62 6.71 -6.96
CA LEU A 108 -19.95 5.50 -7.40
C LEU A 108 -20.90 4.30 -7.33
N GLN A 109 -20.63 3.21 -8.05
CA GLN A 109 -21.44 1.98 -7.99
C GLN A 109 -20.54 0.78 -7.69
N VAL A 110 -20.89 0.02 -6.65
CA VAL A 110 -20.18 -1.21 -6.29
C VAL A 110 -20.17 -2.17 -7.49
N GLY A 111 -19.01 -2.78 -7.75
CA GLY A 111 -18.77 -3.67 -8.89
C GLY A 111 -18.26 -2.97 -10.14
N SER A 112 -18.50 -1.67 -10.29
CA SER A 112 -18.05 -0.89 -11.46
C SER A 112 -16.61 -0.41 -11.31
N LYS A 113 -15.97 -0.09 -12.45
CA LYS A 113 -14.62 0.50 -12.50
C LYS A 113 -14.68 1.96 -12.95
N TYR A 114 -13.93 2.83 -12.29
CA TYR A 114 -13.81 4.23 -12.63
C TYR A 114 -12.33 4.65 -12.63
N LEU A 115 -12.02 5.75 -13.31
CA LEU A 115 -10.68 6.30 -13.34
C LEU A 115 -10.41 7.09 -12.05
N PHE A 116 -9.36 6.74 -11.32
CA PHE A 116 -8.92 7.45 -10.11
C PHE A 116 -7.48 7.92 -10.28
N PHE A 117 -7.18 9.10 -9.73
CA PHE A 117 -5.82 9.59 -9.50
C PHE A 117 -5.47 9.33 -8.03
N VAL A 118 -4.41 8.58 -7.77
CA VAL A 118 -4.04 8.21 -6.40
C VAL A 118 -2.92 9.11 -5.89
N TYR A 119 -3.09 9.64 -4.69
CA TYR A 119 -2.12 10.51 -4.05
C TYR A 119 -1.98 10.20 -2.55
N LEU A 120 -1.04 10.87 -1.89
CA LEU A 120 -0.95 10.86 -0.43
C LEU A 120 -1.67 12.09 0.14
N ASP A 121 -2.63 11.86 1.02
CA ASP A 121 -3.28 12.93 1.74
C ASP A 121 -2.34 13.57 2.80
N LYS A 122 -2.82 14.62 3.48
CA LYS A 122 -2.05 15.32 4.52
C LYS A 122 -1.70 14.44 5.73
N THR A 123 -2.35 13.29 5.89
CA THR A 123 -2.07 12.30 6.95
C THR A 123 -1.08 11.22 6.51
N GLY A 124 -0.68 11.23 5.23
CA GLY A 124 0.22 10.25 4.64
C GLY A 124 -0.46 8.93 4.29
N ARG A 125 -1.78 8.94 4.03
CA ARG A 125 -2.57 7.79 3.58
C ARG A 125 -2.84 7.90 2.09
N LEU A 126 -2.96 6.75 1.42
CA LEU A 126 -3.42 6.69 0.04
C LEU A 126 -4.88 7.13 -0.03
N ALA A 127 -5.16 8.06 -0.95
CA ALA A 127 -6.47 8.65 -1.22
C ALA A 127 -6.67 8.79 -2.74
#